data_AF-A0AAE3F5M1-F1
#
_entry.id   AF-A0AAE3F5M1-F1
#
_cell.length_a   1.000
_cell.length_b   1.000
_cell.length_c   1.000
_cell.angle_alpha   90.00
_cell.angle_beta   90.00
_cell.angle_gamma   90.00
#
_symmetry.space_group_name_H-M   'P 1'
#
loop_
_entity.id
_entity.type
_entity.pdbx_description
1 polymer ?
#
loop_
_entity_poly.entity_id
_entity_poly.type
_entity_poly.pdbx_seq_one_letter_code
_entity_poly.pdbx_strand_id
1 'polypeptide(L)'
;MVSFVRTLCVVLFSILSCLWIIVHNTDNFAAGADALAHARAQYNGNFQNMSAHYYVDDGDTAYQAAPHSRGCWHVGVNYGGNNLFGRYGNRSSIGVEMCVQAGYNYEKAFQNTVAVVKEIMRETGIPASRVYRHYDICSKHCPSQIIERGDWERFKSLISGAASAEQPESGKYEPGIYKVNTDLNIREQPNADSRIVGMITDQGSYTVTEIQNTSWGRLLSGAGWINCHSKFCTYGGAAKKSTSKAITVDGVWGHELTKRLQEIFKTGVDGVISDQPTSNKKYCAGITAAEWSGKLSGGSDLIRAMQRWAGVTADGYLGPQTIRALQKKLGTPVDGVISYPSAMVKALQEWCNRQ
;
A
#
# COMPACT_ATOMS: atom_id res chain seq x y z
N MET A 1 17.09 11.26 11.07
CA MET A 1 18.23 11.79 10.29
C MET A 1 19.39 10.83 10.52
N VAL A 2 19.77 10.01 9.54
CA VAL A 2 20.85 9.03 9.71
C VAL A 2 22.18 9.78 9.76
N SER A 3 22.96 9.56 10.81
CA SER A 3 24.29 10.14 10.96
C SER A 3 25.30 9.35 10.14
N PHE A 4 26.14 10.05 9.38
CA PHE A 4 27.20 9.44 8.57
C PHE A 4 28.54 9.56 9.30
N VAL A 5 29.11 8.44 9.74
CA VAL A 5 30.47 8.42 10.28
C VAL A 5 31.44 8.18 9.11
N ARG A 6 32.15 9.23 8.70
CA ARG A 6 33.21 9.16 7.68
C ARG A 6 34.57 9.11 8.37
N THR A 7 35.40 8.12 8.05
CA THR A 7 36.83 8.19 8.36
C THR A 7 37.47 9.22 7.44
N LEU A 8 38.08 10.27 8.01
CA LEU A 8 38.78 11.32 7.27
C LEU A 8 39.81 10.72 6.30
N CYS A 9 39.67 10.96 5.00
CA CYS A 9 40.78 10.85 4.06
C CYS A 9 40.64 11.92 2.98
N VAL A 10 41.63 12.81 2.93
CA VAL A 10 41.74 13.97 2.06
C VAL A 10 42.52 13.56 0.80
N VAL A 11 41.86 13.73 -0.37
CA VAL A 11 42.39 14.00 -1.73
C VAL A 11 43.32 12.96 -2.38
N LEU A 12 42.90 12.40 -3.53
CA LEU A 12 43.52 12.64 -4.85
C LEU A 12 42.65 12.02 -5.99
N PHE A 13 42.52 12.76 -7.09
CA PHE A 13 41.83 12.37 -8.32
C PHE A 13 42.51 11.15 -8.97
N SER A 14 41.84 9.99 -8.95
CA SER A 14 41.95 8.93 -9.97
C SER A 14 40.73 8.03 -9.82
N ILE A 15 39.65 8.39 -10.51
CA ILE A 15 38.34 7.78 -10.34
C ILE A 15 38.32 6.44 -11.08
N LEU A 16 38.50 5.32 -10.36
CA LEU A 16 37.74 4.12 -10.74
C LEU A 16 36.28 4.51 -10.49
N SER A 17 35.61 5.02 -11.52
CA SER A 17 34.23 5.48 -11.39
C SER A 17 33.36 4.25 -11.23
N CYS A 18 32.97 3.93 -10.00
CA CYS A 18 31.80 3.09 -9.81
C CYS A 18 30.63 3.78 -10.51
N LEU A 19 30.01 3.09 -11.46
CA LEU A 19 28.95 3.65 -12.32
C LEU A 19 27.56 3.16 -11.89
N TRP A 20 27.49 2.26 -10.91
CA TRP A 20 26.29 1.54 -10.50
C TRP A 20 26.25 1.36 -8.98
N ILE A 21 25.04 1.16 -8.46
CA ILE A 21 24.82 0.79 -7.05
C ILE A 21 24.11 -0.57 -7.05
N ILE A 22 24.60 -1.50 -6.23
CA ILE A 22 24.00 -2.83 -6.06
C ILE A 22 23.54 -2.96 -4.61
N VAL A 23 22.25 -3.17 -4.43
CA VAL A 23 21.60 -3.31 -3.12
C VAL A 23 21.53 -4.80 -2.76
N HIS A 24 21.85 -5.09 -1.50
CA HIS A 24 21.91 -6.43 -0.91
C HIS A 24 21.16 -6.49 0.42
N ASN A 25 20.82 -7.71 0.84
CA ASN A 25 20.57 -8.01 2.25
C ASN A 25 21.71 -8.88 2.76
N THR A 26 22.13 -8.65 4.01
CA THR A 26 23.23 -9.42 4.60
C THR A 26 22.90 -10.90 4.74
N ASP A 27 21.60 -11.24 4.79
CA ASP A 27 21.07 -12.58 5.11
C ASP A 27 21.67 -13.18 6.40
N ASN A 28 22.18 -12.30 7.27
CA ASN A 28 22.71 -12.66 8.57
C ASN A 28 21.67 -12.35 9.64
N PHE A 29 20.83 -13.34 9.91
CA PHE A 29 19.73 -13.24 10.86
C PHE A 29 20.15 -13.43 12.32
N ALA A 30 21.46 -13.57 12.61
CA ALA A 30 21.93 -13.71 13.98
C ALA A 30 21.69 -12.42 14.79
N ALA A 31 21.34 -12.54 16.07
CA ALA A 31 21.21 -11.39 16.95
C ALA A 31 22.56 -10.66 17.07
N GLY A 32 22.53 -9.32 16.97
CA GLY A 32 23.73 -8.49 17.02
C GLY A 32 24.53 -8.41 15.71
N ALA A 33 24.04 -9.01 14.62
CA ALA A 33 24.61 -8.86 13.29
C ALA A 33 24.21 -7.52 12.62
N ASP A 34 24.37 -6.42 13.35
CA ASP A 34 23.99 -5.07 12.92
C ASP A 34 25.04 -4.45 11.96
N ALA A 35 24.84 -3.20 11.56
CA ALA A 35 25.72 -2.55 10.59
C ALA A 35 27.12 -2.30 11.14
N LEU A 36 27.23 -1.96 12.42
CA LEU A 36 28.52 -1.76 13.10
C LEU A 36 29.30 -3.08 13.18
N ALA A 37 28.62 -4.17 13.52
CA ALA A 37 29.22 -5.50 13.61
C ALA A 37 29.80 -5.94 12.26
N HIS A 38 29.05 -5.76 11.16
CA HIS A 38 29.54 -6.08 9.82
C HIS A 38 30.70 -5.17 9.39
N ALA A 39 30.61 -3.87 9.64
CA ALA A 39 31.70 -2.93 9.32
C ALA A 39 32.99 -3.26 10.10
N ARG A 40 32.87 -3.59 11.40
CA ARG A 40 33.99 -4.04 12.24
C ARG A 40 34.56 -5.37 11.76
N ALA A 41 33.71 -6.33 11.40
CA ALA A 41 34.16 -7.61 10.86
C ALA A 41 34.95 -7.43 9.56
N GLN A 42 34.49 -6.57 8.65
CA GLN A 42 35.25 -6.22 7.44
C GLN A 42 36.58 -5.54 7.78
N TYR A 43 36.56 -4.55 8.67
CA TYR A 43 37.76 -3.81 9.08
C TYR A 43 38.83 -4.72 9.72
N ASN A 44 38.40 -5.67 10.56
CA ASN A 44 39.28 -6.63 11.23
C ASN A 44 39.73 -7.78 10.33
N GLY A 45 39.28 -7.84 9.07
CA GLY A 45 39.64 -8.91 8.14
C GLY A 45 38.96 -10.26 8.43
N ASN A 46 37.81 -10.25 9.12
CA ASN A 46 37.08 -11.46 9.48
C ASN A 46 36.23 -12.02 8.32
N PHE A 47 36.16 -11.31 7.19
CA PHE A 47 35.49 -11.78 5.98
C PHE A 47 36.47 -12.45 5.03
N GLN A 48 36.11 -13.65 4.57
CA GLN A 48 36.84 -14.34 3.51
C GLN A 48 36.14 -14.10 2.17
N ASN A 49 36.88 -13.54 1.20
CA ASN A 49 36.43 -13.36 -0.18
C ASN A 49 35.12 -12.54 -0.35
N MET A 50 34.77 -11.72 0.63
CA MET A 50 33.64 -10.82 0.54
C MET A 50 33.92 -9.45 1.18
N SER A 51 33.31 -8.41 0.64
CA SER A 51 33.31 -7.06 1.20
C SER A 51 32.22 -6.21 0.56
N ALA A 52 31.74 -5.20 1.27
CA ALA A 52 30.81 -4.19 0.76
C ALA A 52 31.31 -2.78 1.09
N HIS A 53 30.72 -1.78 0.44
CA HIS A 53 31.05 -0.37 0.69
C HIS A 53 30.29 0.17 1.89
N TYR A 54 29.02 -0.21 2.04
CA TYR A 54 28.14 0.26 3.11
C TYR A 54 27.41 -0.88 3.79
N TYR A 55 27.26 -0.77 5.10
CA TYR A 55 26.34 -1.55 5.93
C TYR A 55 25.33 -0.61 6.57
N VAL A 56 24.06 -0.98 6.52
CA VAL A 56 22.93 -0.18 6.98
C VAL A 56 21.95 -1.06 7.74
N ASP A 57 21.60 -0.66 8.96
CA ASP A 57 20.62 -1.35 9.80
C ASP A 57 19.45 -0.40 10.15
N ASP A 58 18.62 -0.81 11.10
CA ASP A 58 17.55 -0.01 11.70
C ASP A 58 18.03 0.91 12.84
N GLY A 59 19.33 1.05 13.04
CA GLY A 59 19.93 2.08 13.87
C GLY A 59 19.88 3.46 13.23
N ASP A 60 20.55 4.43 13.85
CA ASP A 60 20.59 5.81 13.34
C ASP A 60 21.91 6.12 12.61
N THR A 61 22.77 5.12 12.38
CA THR A 61 24.10 5.29 11.77
C THR A 61 24.32 4.25 10.68
N ALA A 62 24.68 4.71 9.49
CA ALA A 62 25.18 3.85 8.42
C ALA A 62 26.72 3.85 8.44
N TYR A 63 27.32 2.70 8.14
CA TYR A 63 28.78 2.52 8.21
C TYR A 63 29.36 2.33 6.81
N GLN A 64 30.24 3.25 6.40
CA GLN A 64 31.04 3.09 5.21
C GLN A 64 32.29 2.26 5.53
N ALA A 65 32.34 1.01 5.06
CA ALA A 65 33.42 0.08 5.34
C ALA A 65 34.51 0.06 4.24
N ALA A 66 34.28 0.70 3.10
CA ALA A 66 35.28 0.93 2.06
C ALA A 66 35.00 2.22 1.26
N PRO A 67 36.05 2.95 0.82
CA PRO A 67 35.88 4.11 -0.05
C PRO A 67 35.43 3.68 -1.45
N HIS A 68 34.70 4.55 -2.17
CA HIS A 68 34.24 4.28 -3.54
C HIS A 68 35.36 4.01 -4.54
N SER A 69 36.57 4.52 -4.28
CA SER A 69 37.77 4.29 -5.09
C SER A 69 38.33 2.87 -4.96
N ARG A 70 37.83 2.06 -4.02
CA ARG A 70 38.24 0.69 -3.79
C ARG A 70 37.13 -0.28 -4.22
N GLY A 71 37.47 -1.23 -5.09
CA GLY A 71 36.57 -2.32 -5.43
C GLY A 71 36.30 -3.23 -4.22
N CYS A 72 35.06 -3.70 -4.11
CA CYS A 72 34.61 -4.64 -3.09
C CYS A 72 34.15 -5.95 -3.73
N TRP A 73 34.17 -7.04 -2.98
CA TRP A 73 33.80 -8.38 -3.46
C TRP A 73 32.38 -8.73 -2.99
N HIS A 74 31.35 -8.37 -3.76
CA HIS A 74 29.94 -8.53 -3.36
C HIS A 74 29.01 -9.13 -4.44
N VAL A 75 29.43 -9.21 -5.70
CA VAL A 75 28.62 -9.77 -6.81
C VAL A 75 28.72 -11.29 -6.90
N GLY A 76 29.83 -11.89 -6.44
CA GLY A 76 30.01 -13.34 -6.45
C GLY A 76 30.07 -13.96 -7.85
N VAL A 77 29.38 -15.09 -8.03
CA VAL A 77 29.30 -15.87 -9.29
C VAL A 77 27.95 -15.68 -9.98
N ASN A 78 27.82 -16.20 -11.21
CA ASN A 78 26.54 -16.17 -11.94
C ASN A 78 25.64 -17.35 -11.52
N TYR A 79 24.42 -17.06 -11.06
CA TYR A 79 23.42 -18.06 -10.67
C TYR A 79 22.33 -18.27 -11.73
N GLY A 80 22.36 -17.57 -12.87
CA GLY A 80 21.29 -17.65 -13.88
C GLY A 80 21.67 -17.17 -15.29
N GLY A 81 20.74 -17.33 -16.24
CA GLY A 81 21.01 -17.07 -17.67
C GLY A 81 20.63 -15.69 -18.20
N ASN A 82 19.67 -14.99 -17.57
CA ASN A 82 19.12 -13.71 -18.04
C ASN A 82 19.36 -12.59 -17.02
N ASN A 83 20.60 -12.16 -16.88
CA ASN A 83 21.00 -11.11 -15.94
C ASN A 83 22.14 -10.26 -16.52
N LEU A 84 22.66 -9.35 -15.70
CA LEU A 84 23.72 -8.41 -16.08
C LEU A 84 25.12 -8.89 -15.70
N PHE A 85 25.30 -10.20 -15.47
CA PHE A 85 26.54 -10.75 -14.97
C PHE A 85 27.68 -10.53 -15.95
N GLY A 86 28.86 -10.15 -15.46
CA GLY A 86 30.03 -9.82 -16.29
C GLY A 86 29.93 -8.46 -17.00
N ARG A 87 28.73 -7.90 -17.19
CA ARG A 87 28.54 -6.53 -17.68
C ARG A 87 28.80 -5.50 -16.59
N TYR A 88 28.35 -5.78 -15.38
CA TYR A 88 28.57 -4.97 -14.17
C TYR A 88 29.04 -5.89 -13.03
N GLY A 89 30.05 -5.47 -12.28
CA GLY A 89 30.67 -6.33 -11.27
C GLY A 89 31.40 -5.58 -10.17
N ASN A 90 31.97 -6.35 -9.24
CA ASN A 90 32.71 -5.97 -8.03
C ASN A 90 33.53 -4.66 -8.08
N ARG A 91 34.20 -4.38 -9.20
CA ARG A 91 35.09 -3.21 -9.35
C ARG A 91 34.42 -1.97 -9.95
N SER A 92 33.19 -2.09 -10.41
CA SER A 92 32.46 -1.05 -11.13
C SER A 92 31.21 -0.56 -10.39
N SER A 93 30.94 -1.11 -9.21
CA SER A 93 29.71 -0.88 -8.45
C SER A 93 29.99 -0.59 -6.99
N ILE A 94 29.09 0.17 -6.37
CA ILE A 94 29.02 0.36 -4.92
C ILE A 94 28.05 -0.66 -4.33
N GLY A 95 28.52 -1.52 -3.43
CA GLY A 95 27.71 -2.50 -2.71
C GLY A 95 27.15 -1.92 -1.42
N VAL A 96 25.82 -1.93 -1.29
CA VAL A 96 25.09 -1.47 -0.10
C VAL A 96 24.35 -2.66 0.52
N GLU A 97 24.72 -3.01 1.73
CA GLU A 97 24.16 -4.13 2.51
C GLU A 97 23.14 -3.61 3.53
N MET A 98 21.88 -4.01 3.38
CA MET A 98 20.86 -3.81 4.40
C MET A 98 20.86 -5.00 5.37
N CYS A 99 21.22 -4.75 6.63
CA CYS A 99 21.27 -5.73 7.70
C CYS A 99 19.86 -6.23 8.06
N VAL A 100 19.76 -7.53 8.35
CA VAL A 100 18.51 -8.24 8.65
C VAL A 100 18.62 -9.08 9.93
N GLN A 101 19.38 -8.58 10.90
CA GLN A 101 19.65 -9.24 12.18
C GLN A 101 18.36 -9.54 12.96
N ALA A 102 18.36 -10.57 13.82
CA ALA A 102 17.18 -10.91 14.62
C ALA A 102 16.61 -9.69 15.38
N GLY A 103 15.31 -9.44 15.22
CA GLY A 103 14.60 -8.36 15.90
C GLY A 103 14.68 -6.99 15.23
N TYR A 104 15.35 -6.86 14.07
CA TYR A 104 15.42 -5.59 13.34
C TYR A 104 14.04 -5.05 12.91
N ASN A 105 13.92 -3.74 12.84
CA ASN A 105 12.80 -3.07 12.20
C ASN A 105 13.03 -2.94 10.69
N TYR A 106 12.35 -3.79 9.91
CA TYR A 106 12.45 -3.79 8.44
C TYR A 106 12.21 -2.42 7.80
N GLU A 107 11.13 -1.72 8.17
CA GLU A 107 10.79 -0.44 7.53
C GLU A 107 11.86 0.62 7.82
N LYS A 108 12.41 0.63 9.04
CA LYS A 108 13.48 1.56 9.39
C LYS A 108 14.77 1.22 8.63
N ALA A 109 15.19 -0.05 8.59
CA ALA A 109 16.35 -0.48 7.80
C ALA A 109 16.19 -0.18 6.30
N PHE A 110 14.98 -0.39 5.76
CA PHE A 110 14.64 -0.09 4.37
C PHE A 110 14.76 1.41 4.07
N GLN A 111 14.14 2.28 4.88
CA GLN A 111 14.22 3.74 4.71
C GLN A 111 15.65 4.27 4.89
N ASN A 112 16.39 3.73 5.85
CA ASN A 112 17.80 4.07 6.04
C ASN A 112 18.62 3.69 4.78
N THR A 113 18.37 2.51 4.21
CA THR A 113 19.04 2.06 2.99
C THR A 113 18.68 2.95 1.79
N VAL A 114 17.41 3.34 1.65
CA VAL A 114 16.97 4.33 0.65
C VAL A 114 17.73 5.66 0.84
N ALA A 115 17.83 6.17 2.07
CA ALA A 115 18.52 7.42 2.36
C ALA A 115 20.01 7.35 2.00
N VAL A 116 20.69 6.25 2.36
CA VAL A 116 22.09 6.00 2.00
C VAL A 116 22.26 5.92 0.48
N VAL A 117 21.39 5.20 -0.22
CA VAL A 117 21.47 5.11 -1.69
C VAL A 117 21.23 6.48 -2.34
N LYS A 118 20.29 7.29 -1.87
CA LYS A 118 20.07 8.66 -2.37
C LYS A 118 21.29 9.55 -2.15
N GLU A 119 21.96 9.42 -1.01
CA GLU A 119 23.18 10.16 -0.72
C GLU A 119 24.32 9.73 -1.65
N ILE A 120 24.52 8.42 -1.86
CA ILE A 120 25.51 7.91 -2.82
C ILE A 120 25.20 8.44 -4.23
N MET A 121 23.93 8.39 -4.67
CA MET A 121 23.51 8.93 -5.97
C MET A 121 23.81 10.43 -6.10
N ARG A 122 23.57 11.21 -5.05
CA ARG A 122 23.86 12.65 -5.00
C ARG A 122 25.36 12.93 -5.11
N GLU A 123 26.20 12.15 -4.44
CA GLU A 123 27.66 12.34 -4.45
C GLU A 123 28.33 11.89 -5.75
N THR A 124 27.82 10.82 -6.35
CA THR A 124 28.45 10.17 -7.52
C THR A 124 27.83 10.58 -8.85
N GLY A 125 26.63 11.17 -8.83
CA GLY A 125 25.84 11.42 -10.04
C GLY A 125 25.25 10.15 -10.68
N ILE A 126 25.32 8.99 -10.01
CA ILE A 126 24.71 7.75 -10.51
C ILE A 126 23.18 7.93 -10.51
N PRO A 127 22.49 7.82 -11.66
CA PRO A 127 21.05 7.96 -11.72
C PRO A 127 20.34 6.74 -11.15
N ALA A 128 19.09 6.92 -10.71
CA ALA A 128 18.26 5.84 -10.16
C ALA A 128 18.18 4.61 -11.10
N SER A 129 18.19 4.81 -12.42
CA SER A 129 18.16 3.73 -13.42
C SER A 129 19.36 2.78 -13.36
N ARG A 130 20.45 3.18 -12.70
CA ARG A 130 21.68 2.40 -12.49
C ARG A 130 21.80 1.80 -11.07
N VAL A 131 20.70 1.78 -10.33
CA VAL A 131 20.57 1.08 -9.06
C VAL A 131 19.87 -0.25 -9.29
N TYR A 132 20.55 -1.34 -8.95
CA TYR A 132 20.14 -2.72 -9.21
C TYR A 132 20.09 -3.55 -7.93
N ARG A 133 19.30 -4.62 -7.93
CA ARG A 133 19.42 -5.71 -6.94
C ARG A 133 20.61 -6.57 -7.29
N HIS A 134 21.17 -7.26 -6.30
CA HIS A 134 22.12 -8.35 -6.58
C HIS A 134 21.52 -9.40 -7.53
N TYR A 135 20.22 -9.65 -7.41
CA TYR A 135 19.43 -10.48 -8.32
C TYR A 135 19.51 -10.05 -9.79
N ASP A 136 19.39 -8.75 -10.08
CA ASP A 136 19.44 -8.26 -11.47
C ASP A 136 20.83 -8.46 -12.09
N ILE A 137 21.86 -8.54 -11.24
CA ILE A 137 23.25 -8.68 -11.65
C ILE A 137 23.63 -10.14 -11.84
N CYS A 138 23.33 -11.03 -10.90
CA CYS A 138 23.81 -12.41 -10.96
C CYS A 138 22.74 -13.46 -10.67
N SER A 139 21.47 -13.07 -10.57
CA SER A 139 20.32 -13.92 -10.23
C SER A 139 20.37 -14.57 -8.84
N LYS A 140 21.26 -14.15 -7.94
CA LYS A 140 21.15 -14.52 -6.51
C LYS A 140 19.87 -13.91 -5.95
N HIS A 141 19.08 -14.68 -5.19
CA HIS A 141 17.89 -14.19 -4.50
C HIS A 141 18.25 -13.20 -3.37
N CYS A 142 18.68 -12.01 -3.76
CA CYS A 142 19.21 -10.95 -2.91
C CYS A 142 18.93 -9.59 -3.58
N PRO A 143 18.44 -8.56 -2.87
CA PRO A 143 18.13 -8.49 -1.45
C PRO A 143 16.88 -9.31 -1.07
N SER A 144 17.04 -10.35 -0.24
CA SER A 144 16.03 -11.37 0.03
C SER A 144 14.74 -10.76 0.60
N GLN A 145 14.85 -9.93 1.62
CA GLN A 145 13.72 -9.36 2.35
C GLN A 145 12.94 -8.34 1.50
N ILE A 146 13.64 -7.58 0.67
CA ILE A 146 13.01 -6.63 -0.27
C ILE A 146 12.28 -7.38 -1.38
N ILE A 147 12.85 -8.49 -1.88
CA ILE A 147 12.22 -9.33 -2.91
C ILE A 147 10.96 -10.02 -2.33
N GLU A 148 11.07 -10.66 -1.17
CA GLU A 148 9.97 -11.40 -0.53
C GLU A 148 8.75 -10.50 -0.22
N ARG A 149 9.01 -9.22 0.05
CA ARG A 149 7.96 -8.23 0.35
C ARG A 149 7.43 -7.51 -0.89
N GLY A 150 8.02 -7.73 -2.07
CA GLY A 150 7.64 -7.04 -3.30
C GLY A 150 7.98 -5.55 -3.31
N ASP A 151 8.92 -5.10 -2.46
CA ASP A 151 9.20 -3.69 -2.19
C ASP A 151 10.20 -3.05 -3.18
N TRP A 152 10.71 -3.79 -4.16
CA TRP A 152 11.73 -3.25 -5.07
C TRP A 152 11.25 -2.04 -5.87
N GLU A 153 10.03 -2.08 -6.40
CA GLU A 153 9.46 -0.93 -7.14
C GLU A 153 9.26 0.28 -6.23
N ARG A 154 8.89 0.05 -4.95
CA ARG A 154 8.82 1.10 -3.92
C ARG A 154 10.20 1.69 -3.66
N PHE A 155 11.24 0.86 -3.52
CA PHE A 155 12.62 1.30 -3.36
C PHE A 155 13.05 2.20 -4.52
N LYS A 156 12.78 1.78 -5.76
CA LYS A 156 13.08 2.53 -6.99
C LYS A 156 12.34 3.86 -7.06
N SER A 157 11.06 3.90 -6.71
CA SER A 157 10.29 5.14 -6.63
C SER A 157 10.94 6.13 -5.65
N LEU A 158 11.22 5.69 -4.42
CA LEU A 158 11.76 6.55 -3.36
C LEU A 158 13.14 7.14 -3.70
N ILE A 159 14.03 6.37 -4.35
CA ILE A 159 15.35 6.87 -4.75
C ILE A 159 15.29 7.77 -5.99
N SER A 160 14.30 7.59 -6.86
CA SER A 160 14.14 8.37 -8.10
C SER A 160 13.61 9.79 -7.87
N GLY A 161 13.04 10.07 -6.70
CA GLY A 161 12.48 11.38 -6.40
C GLY A 161 11.21 11.71 -7.19
N ALA A 162 10.59 10.73 -7.87
CA ALA A 162 9.22 10.83 -8.32
C ALA A 162 8.32 11.02 -7.09
N ALA A 163 7.88 12.27 -6.88
CA ALA A 163 7.00 12.77 -5.82
C ALA A 163 7.26 12.26 -4.38
N SER A 164 7.74 13.17 -3.54
CA SER A 164 7.90 13.05 -2.10
C SER A 164 6.72 12.37 -1.37
N ALA A 165 6.91 11.12 -0.96
CA ALA A 165 6.22 10.58 0.21
C ALA A 165 6.93 11.13 1.46
N GLU A 166 6.31 12.10 2.13
CA GLU A 166 6.66 12.42 3.52
C GLU A 166 6.54 11.15 4.39
N GLN A 167 7.51 10.96 5.27
CA GLN A 167 7.68 9.84 6.20
C GLN A 167 6.45 9.63 7.12
N PRO A 168 6.18 8.39 7.58
CA PRO A 168 5.40 8.17 8.79
C PRO A 168 6.28 8.23 10.04
N GLU A 169 5.81 8.94 11.07
CA GLU A 169 6.23 8.71 12.45
C GLU A 169 5.91 7.26 12.88
N SER A 170 6.66 6.77 13.87
CA SER A 170 6.48 5.47 14.52
C SER A 170 5.16 5.39 15.28
N GLY A 171 4.06 5.18 14.57
CA GLY A 171 2.76 4.79 15.12
C GLY A 171 2.43 3.36 14.74
N LYS A 172 2.08 2.52 15.72
CA LYS A 172 1.41 1.23 15.44
C LYS A 172 -0.01 1.57 14.95
N TYR A 173 -0.24 1.49 13.64
CA TYR A 173 -1.58 1.63 13.08
C TYR A 173 -2.26 0.26 13.10
N GLU A 174 -3.51 0.23 13.56
CA GLU A 174 -4.31 -0.99 13.66
C GLU A 174 -5.67 -0.78 12.98
N PRO A 175 -6.33 -1.84 12.49
CA PRO A 175 -7.72 -1.77 12.06
C PRO A 175 -8.63 -1.26 13.19
N GLY A 176 -9.59 -0.40 12.84
CA GLY A 176 -10.48 0.22 13.80
C GLY A 176 -11.09 1.50 13.25
N ILE A 177 -11.55 2.37 14.14
CA ILE A 177 -12.19 3.63 13.75
C ILE A 177 -11.11 4.70 13.62
N TYR A 178 -11.10 5.42 12.51
CA TYR A 178 -10.24 6.59 12.28
C TYR A 178 -11.09 7.82 12.03
N LYS A 179 -10.92 8.85 12.85
CA LYS A 179 -11.48 10.18 12.59
C LYS A 179 -10.58 10.91 11.62
N VAL A 180 -11.11 11.31 10.47
CA VAL A 180 -10.38 12.10 9.48
C VAL A 180 -10.41 13.56 9.90
N ASN A 181 -9.24 14.22 9.94
CA ASN A 181 -9.08 15.58 10.48
C ASN A 181 -8.92 16.65 9.37
N THR A 182 -8.92 16.25 8.11
CA THR A 182 -8.68 17.11 6.94
C THR A 182 -9.31 16.51 5.69
N ASP A 183 -9.35 17.26 4.59
CA ASP A 183 -9.77 16.70 3.31
C ASP A 183 -8.77 15.60 2.89
N LEU A 184 -9.27 14.38 2.71
CA LEU A 184 -8.42 13.20 2.55
C LEU A 184 -8.79 12.39 1.31
N ASN A 185 -7.83 12.22 0.41
CA ASN A 185 -7.98 11.40 -0.78
C ASN A 185 -8.20 9.93 -0.43
N ILE A 186 -9.18 9.31 -1.10
CA ILE A 186 -9.39 7.87 -1.14
C ILE A 186 -8.68 7.34 -2.41
N ARG A 187 -7.83 6.33 -2.27
CA ARG A 187 -7.01 5.79 -3.35
C ARG A 187 -7.33 4.35 -3.67
N GLU A 188 -7.07 3.95 -4.91
CA GLU A 188 -7.35 2.59 -5.40
C GLU A 188 -6.43 1.53 -4.76
N GLN A 189 -5.17 1.88 -4.50
CA GLN A 189 -4.14 1.04 -3.90
C GLN A 189 -3.54 1.74 -2.66
N PRO A 190 -2.92 1.00 -1.72
CA PRO A 190 -2.36 1.53 -0.47
C PRO A 190 -1.05 2.30 -0.68
N ASN A 191 -1.02 3.29 -1.57
CA ASN A 191 0.14 4.14 -1.83
C ASN A 191 -0.28 5.51 -2.38
N ALA A 192 0.59 6.51 -2.22
CA ALA A 192 0.31 7.90 -2.57
C ALA A 192 0.30 8.18 -4.08
N ASP A 193 0.84 7.28 -4.90
CA ASP A 193 0.89 7.45 -6.36
C ASP A 193 -0.33 6.80 -7.04
N SER A 194 -1.12 6.05 -6.29
CA SER A 194 -2.32 5.39 -6.79
C SER A 194 -3.40 6.39 -7.19
N ARG A 195 -4.16 6.01 -8.21
CA ARG A 195 -5.32 6.75 -8.72
C ARG A 195 -6.26 7.14 -7.58
N ILE A 196 -6.63 8.42 -7.55
CA ILE A 196 -7.64 8.94 -6.62
C ILE A 196 -9.01 8.46 -7.10
N VAL A 197 -9.74 7.78 -6.21
CA VAL A 197 -11.07 7.21 -6.47
C VAL A 197 -12.19 7.95 -5.72
N GLY A 198 -11.80 8.84 -4.81
CA GLY A 198 -12.72 9.71 -4.08
C GLY A 198 -11.96 10.62 -3.13
N MET A 199 -12.69 11.44 -2.38
CA MET A 199 -12.15 12.30 -1.34
C MET A 199 -13.15 12.38 -0.19
N ILE A 200 -12.65 12.34 1.03
CA ILE A 200 -13.38 12.58 2.27
C ILE A 200 -13.26 14.06 2.57
N THR A 201 -14.37 14.79 2.67
CA THR A 201 -14.39 16.24 2.99
C THR A 201 -15.25 16.56 4.22
N ASP A 202 -15.94 15.55 4.77
CA ASP A 202 -16.83 15.71 5.93
C ASP A 202 -16.10 15.57 7.27
N GLN A 203 -14.80 15.20 7.24
CA GLN A 203 -13.96 14.98 8.43
C GLN A 203 -14.61 14.02 9.44
N GLY A 204 -15.36 13.05 8.91
CA GLY A 204 -16.07 12.04 9.68
C GLY A 204 -15.17 10.96 10.28
N SER A 205 -15.81 10.02 10.98
CA SER A 205 -15.16 8.80 11.49
C SER A 205 -15.43 7.62 10.57
N TYR A 206 -14.38 6.91 10.20
CA TYR A 206 -14.39 5.84 9.21
C TYR A 206 -13.82 4.55 9.79
N THR A 207 -14.47 3.43 9.50
CA THR A 207 -13.93 2.12 9.89
C THR A 207 -12.92 1.64 8.86
N VAL A 208 -11.74 1.28 9.35
CA VAL A 208 -10.63 0.69 8.61
C VAL A 208 -10.53 -0.78 8.98
N THR A 209 -10.60 -1.67 7.98
CA THR A 209 -10.60 -3.13 8.20
C THR A 209 -9.22 -3.75 8.12
N GLU A 210 -8.27 -3.06 7.52
CA GLU A 210 -6.94 -3.57 7.21
C GLU A 210 -5.95 -2.42 7.13
N ILE A 211 -4.73 -2.63 7.62
CA ILE A 211 -3.61 -1.69 7.48
C ILE A 211 -2.55 -2.34 6.60
N GLN A 212 -2.14 -1.65 5.53
CA GLN A 212 -1.02 -2.03 4.67
C GLN A 212 -0.06 -0.86 4.54
N ASN A 213 1.18 -1.14 4.10
CA ASN A 213 2.19 -0.11 3.82
C ASN A 213 2.30 0.92 4.94
N THR A 214 2.37 0.40 6.18
CA THR A 214 2.48 1.14 7.44
C THR A 214 1.20 1.86 7.87
N SER A 215 0.69 2.80 7.06
CA SER A 215 -0.40 3.68 7.46
C SER A 215 -1.57 3.71 6.48
N TRP A 216 -1.64 2.83 5.49
CA TRP A 216 -2.77 2.80 4.56
C TRP A 216 -3.88 1.91 5.07
N GLY A 217 -5.01 2.53 5.41
CA GLY A 217 -6.21 1.87 5.90
C GLY A 217 -7.21 1.59 4.81
N ARG A 218 -7.63 0.33 4.66
CA ARG A 218 -8.71 -0.06 3.77
C ARG A 218 -10.05 0.32 4.40
N LEU A 219 -10.81 1.18 3.72
CA LEU A 219 -12.13 1.58 4.18
C LEU A 219 -13.10 0.39 4.14
N LEU A 220 -13.82 0.20 5.23
CA LEU A 220 -14.87 -0.81 5.34
C LEU A 220 -15.97 -0.66 4.28
N SER A 221 -16.19 0.57 3.83
CA SER A 221 -17.11 0.89 2.74
C SER A 221 -16.66 0.32 1.38
N GLY A 222 -15.45 -0.22 1.25
CA GLY A 222 -14.89 -0.68 -0.02
C GLY A 222 -14.51 0.44 -0.98
N ALA A 223 -14.66 1.71 -0.57
CA ALA A 223 -14.39 2.86 -1.43
C ALA A 223 -12.91 3.00 -1.82
N GLY A 224 -11.99 2.39 -1.06
CA GLY A 224 -10.55 2.39 -1.34
C GLY A 224 -9.73 2.50 -0.06
N TRP A 225 -8.53 3.06 -0.20
CA TRP A 225 -7.54 3.21 0.85
C TRP A 225 -7.39 4.68 1.25
N ILE A 226 -7.29 4.94 2.54
CA ILE A 226 -6.95 6.25 3.10
C ILE A 226 -5.64 6.17 3.86
N ASN A 227 -4.93 7.29 3.97
CA ASN A 227 -3.74 7.34 4.81
C ASN A 227 -4.14 7.66 6.25
N CYS A 228 -4.04 6.67 7.13
CA CYS A 228 -4.36 6.73 8.55
C CYS A 228 -3.31 7.45 9.41
N HIS A 229 -2.27 8.02 8.80
CA HIS A 229 -1.23 8.74 9.53
C HIS A 229 -1.82 9.81 10.46
N SER A 230 -1.20 10.01 11.62
CA SER A 230 -1.61 10.99 12.64
C SER A 230 -1.83 12.42 12.10
N LYS A 231 -1.09 12.77 11.04
CA LYS A 231 -1.25 14.02 10.26
C LYS A 231 -2.65 14.19 9.65
N PHE A 232 -3.28 13.09 9.23
CA PHE A 232 -4.56 13.10 8.52
C PHE A 232 -5.70 12.56 9.38
N CYS A 233 -5.41 11.65 10.31
CA CYS A 233 -6.40 10.91 11.05
C CYS A 233 -6.06 10.78 12.55
N THR A 234 -7.08 10.64 13.39
CA THR A 234 -6.96 10.27 14.80
C THR A 234 -7.55 8.88 15.01
N TYR A 235 -6.80 7.95 15.63
CA TYR A 235 -7.32 6.62 15.95
C TYR A 235 -8.35 6.69 17.08
N GLY A 236 -9.57 6.26 16.78
CA GLY A 236 -10.72 6.22 17.69
C GLY A 236 -10.89 4.89 18.43
N GLY A 237 -9.97 3.93 18.24
CA GLY A 237 -9.99 2.63 18.90
C GLY A 237 -10.54 1.50 18.01
N ALA A 238 -10.47 0.28 18.54
CA ALA A 238 -10.94 -0.91 17.84
C ALA A 238 -12.42 -0.79 17.48
N ALA A 239 -12.77 -1.12 16.24
CA ALA A 239 -14.17 -1.19 15.83
C ALA A 239 -14.85 -2.31 16.65
N LYS A 240 -15.98 -1.99 17.31
CA LYS A 240 -16.78 -3.02 17.97
C LYS A 240 -17.23 -4.02 16.91
N LYS A 241 -16.94 -5.31 17.10
CA LYS A 241 -17.54 -6.38 16.28
C LYS A 241 -19.04 -6.21 16.32
N SER A 242 -19.62 -5.91 15.16
CA SER A 242 -21.06 -5.85 14.96
C SER A 242 -21.67 -7.16 15.44
N THR A 243 -22.49 -7.11 16.49
CA THR A 243 -23.31 -8.22 16.98
C THR A 243 -24.57 -8.41 16.13
N SER A 244 -24.73 -7.62 15.05
CA SER A 244 -25.85 -7.77 14.14
C SER A 244 -25.72 -9.09 13.39
N LYS A 245 -26.83 -9.83 13.34
CA LYS A 245 -26.93 -11.12 12.67
C LYS A 245 -26.55 -10.95 11.20
N ALA A 246 -25.52 -11.66 10.75
CA ALA A 246 -25.12 -11.66 9.35
C ALA A 246 -26.32 -12.03 8.47
N ILE A 247 -26.56 -11.25 7.42
CA ILE A 247 -27.60 -11.54 6.43
C ILE A 247 -27.10 -12.59 5.45
N THR A 248 -28.01 -13.41 4.92
CA THR A 248 -27.70 -14.43 3.91
C THR A 248 -27.12 -13.80 2.65
N VAL A 249 -26.12 -14.44 2.03
CA VAL A 249 -25.55 -14.05 0.74
C VAL A 249 -26.15 -14.91 -0.37
N ASP A 250 -27.35 -14.57 -0.83
CA ASP A 250 -28.11 -15.32 -1.84
C ASP A 250 -28.20 -14.60 -3.20
N GLY A 251 -27.83 -13.32 -3.26
CA GLY A 251 -27.97 -12.50 -4.46
C GLY A 251 -29.38 -12.00 -4.73
N VAL A 252 -30.27 -12.06 -3.74
CA VAL A 252 -31.64 -11.54 -3.80
C VAL A 252 -31.77 -10.30 -2.91
N TRP A 253 -32.21 -9.18 -3.49
CA TRP A 253 -32.42 -7.95 -2.75
C TRP A 253 -33.81 -7.95 -2.11
N GLY A 254 -33.91 -8.67 -1.00
CA GLY A 254 -35.12 -8.79 -0.18
C GLY A 254 -35.15 -7.87 1.04
N HIS A 255 -36.22 -7.99 1.83
CA HIS A 255 -36.50 -7.09 2.96
C HIS A 255 -35.38 -7.08 4.01
N GLU A 256 -34.72 -8.20 4.27
CA GLU A 256 -33.63 -8.27 5.26
C GLU A 256 -32.39 -7.49 4.81
N LEU A 257 -32.02 -7.58 3.52
CA LEU A 257 -30.96 -6.73 2.97
C LEU A 257 -31.37 -5.26 3.02
N THR A 258 -32.62 -4.93 2.68
CA THR A 258 -33.12 -3.56 2.73
C THR A 258 -33.06 -2.97 4.13
N LYS A 259 -33.55 -3.68 5.17
CA LYS A 259 -33.46 -3.23 6.57
C LYS A 259 -32.01 -2.99 6.98
N ARG A 260 -31.12 -3.94 6.64
CA ARG A 260 -29.69 -3.81 6.97
C ARG A 260 -29.07 -2.58 6.30
N LEU A 261 -29.39 -2.32 5.04
CA LEU A 261 -28.94 -1.12 4.35
C LEU A 261 -29.50 0.15 4.99
N GLN A 262 -30.77 0.17 5.40
CA GLN A 262 -31.38 1.31 6.09
C GLN A 262 -30.69 1.61 7.44
N GLU A 263 -30.33 0.58 8.20
CA GLU A 263 -29.53 0.72 9.43
C GLU A 263 -28.14 1.32 9.16
N ILE A 264 -27.48 0.88 8.09
CA ILE A 264 -26.14 1.34 7.71
C ILE A 264 -26.20 2.80 7.23
N PHE A 265 -27.14 3.12 6.34
CA PHE A 265 -27.32 4.44 5.75
C PHE A 265 -28.12 5.42 6.62
N LYS A 266 -28.56 5.00 7.81
CA LYS A 266 -29.30 5.82 8.79
C LYS A 266 -30.59 6.44 8.21
N THR A 267 -31.36 5.65 7.49
CA THR A 267 -32.70 6.02 7.00
C THR A 267 -33.80 5.36 7.83
N GLY A 268 -35.08 5.64 7.53
CA GLY A 268 -36.20 4.86 8.09
C GLY A 268 -36.02 3.37 7.80
N VAL A 269 -36.27 2.51 8.81
CA VAL A 269 -36.09 1.05 8.74
C VAL A 269 -37.45 0.37 8.60
N ASP A 270 -37.93 0.25 7.36
CA ASP A 270 -39.19 -0.41 7.00
C ASP A 270 -38.98 -1.68 6.15
N GLY A 271 -37.74 -1.91 5.69
CA GLY A 271 -37.38 -3.01 4.80
C GLY A 271 -37.87 -2.85 3.37
N VAL A 272 -38.26 -1.65 2.94
CA VAL A 272 -38.87 -1.38 1.63
C VAL A 272 -38.08 -0.32 0.85
N ILE A 273 -38.00 -0.52 -0.47
CA ILE A 273 -37.53 0.49 -1.41
C ILE A 273 -38.77 1.15 -2.03
N SER A 274 -39.22 2.24 -1.42
CA SER A 274 -40.48 2.92 -1.76
C SER A 274 -40.45 3.72 -3.08
N ASP A 275 -41.63 3.93 -3.66
CA ASP A 275 -41.90 4.83 -4.81
C ASP A 275 -40.95 4.63 -6.01
N GLN A 276 -40.73 3.39 -6.42
CA GLN A 276 -39.87 3.08 -7.58
C GLN A 276 -40.64 3.12 -8.89
N PRO A 277 -40.11 3.71 -9.98
CA PRO A 277 -40.85 3.81 -11.24
C PRO A 277 -41.11 2.43 -11.85
N THR A 278 -42.38 2.12 -12.16
CA THR A 278 -42.75 0.85 -12.80
C THR A 278 -41.99 0.59 -14.10
N SER A 279 -41.60 1.65 -14.82
CA SER A 279 -40.77 1.57 -16.03
C SER A 279 -39.37 0.98 -15.80
N ASN A 280 -38.83 1.06 -14.58
CA ASN A 280 -37.52 0.51 -14.22
C ASN A 280 -37.59 -0.95 -13.75
N LYS A 281 -38.79 -1.51 -13.52
CA LYS A 281 -38.97 -2.88 -13.01
C LYS A 281 -38.23 -3.94 -13.83
N LYS A 282 -38.17 -3.76 -15.16
CA LYS A 282 -37.45 -4.66 -16.08
C LYS A 282 -35.94 -4.78 -15.81
N TYR A 283 -35.34 -3.80 -15.12
CA TYR A 283 -33.92 -3.82 -14.74
C TYR A 283 -33.69 -4.36 -13.33
N CYS A 284 -34.74 -4.66 -12.57
CA CYS A 284 -34.68 -4.95 -11.14
C CYS A 284 -35.26 -6.33 -10.79
N ALA A 285 -35.04 -7.34 -11.65
CA ALA A 285 -35.57 -8.69 -11.48
C ALA A 285 -35.12 -9.35 -10.15
N GLY A 286 -33.92 -8.99 -9.66
CA GLY A 286 -33.35 -9.48 -8.41
C GLY A 286 -33.88 -8.82 -7.15
N ILE A 287 -34.84 -7.89 -7.23
CA ILE A 287 -35.36 -7.15 -6.09
C ILE A 287 -36.77 -7.61 -5.75
N THR A 288 -36.97 -8.05 -4.51
CA THR A 288 -38.29 -8.44 -3.98
C THR A 288 -38.88 -7.43 -3.01
N ALA A 289 -38.07 -6.46 -2.55
CA ALA A 289 -38.46 -5.46 -1.54
C ALA A 289 -38.83 -4.07 -2.11
N ALA A 290 -39.09 -3.95 -3.42
CA ALA A 290 -39.41 -2.67 -4.06
C ALA A 290 -40.92 -2.46 -4.20
N GLU A 291 -41.39 -1.27 -3.84
CA GLU A 291 -42.73 -0.79 -4.15
C GLU A 291 -42.71 0.00 -5.46
N TRP A 292 -43.51 -0.45 -6.43
CA TRP A 292 -43.54 0.13 -7.77
C TRP A 292 -44.72 1.09 -7.92
N SER A 293 -44.46 2.29 -8.47
CA SER A 293 -45.45 3.33 -8.71
C SER A 293 -45.42 3.84 -10.14
N GLY A 294 -46.60 4.13 -10.68
CA GLY A 294 -46.77 4.90 -11.92
C GLY A 294 -46.95 6.41 -11.69
N LYS A 295 -47.10 6.84 -10.43
CA LYS A 295 -47.26 8.24 -10.01
C LYS A 295 -46.23 8.54 -8.94
N LEU A 296 -45.10 9.10 -9.36
CA LEU A 296 -43.95 9.32 -8.51
C LEU A 296 -44.15 10.53 -7.59
N SER A 297 -43.75 10.39 -6.32
CA SER A 297 -43.90 11.42 -5.28
C SER A 297 -42.62 11.70 -4.50
N GLY A 298 -41.48 11.10 -4.86
CA GLY A 298 -40.16 11.53 -4.41
C GLY A 298 -39.09 10.45 -4.32
N GLY A 299 -39.44 9.17 -4.55
CA GLY A 299 -38.50 8.05 -4.48
C GLY A 299 -38.08 7.67 -3.05
N SER A 300 -37.24 6.64 -2.95
CA SER A 300 -36.81 6.06 -1.68
C SER A 300 -35.65 6.84 -1.06
N ASP A 301 -35.75 7.16 0.23
CA ASP A 301 -34.65 7.75 1.00
C ASP A 301 -33.41 6.85 1.04
N LEU A 302 -33.61 5.54 1.11
CA LEU A 302 -32.51 4.57 1.04
C LEU A 302 -31.77 4.70 -0.28
N ILE A 303 -32.50 4.71 -1.41
CA ILE A 303 -31.87 4.83 -2.73
C ILE A 303 -31.15 6.16 -2.87
N ARG A 304 -31.71 7.25 -2.34
CA ARG A 304 -31.05 8.55 -2.32
C ARG A 304 -29.72 8.49 -1.56
N ALA A 305 -29.68 7.83 -0.40
CA ALA A 305 -28.46 7.63 0.35
C ALA A 305 -27.44 6.77 -0.43
N MET A 306 -27.89 5.68 -1.04
CA MET A 306 -27.04 4.80 -1.86
C MET A 306 -26.51 5.49 -3.12
N GLN A 307 -27.27 6.39 -3.74
CA GLN A 307 -26.82 7.20 -4.88
C GLN A 307 -25.73 8.18 -4.50
N ARG A 308 -25.88 8.87 -3.35
CA ARG A 308 -24.80 9.70 -2.78
C ARG A 308 -23.56 8.87 -2.52
N TRP A 309 -23.73 7.68 -1.92
CA TRP A 309 -22.64 6.73 -1.71
C TRP A 309 -21.98 6.30 -3.03
N ALA A 310 -22.77 6.09 -4.09
CA ALA A 310 -22.30 5.75 -5.42
C ALA A 310 -21.71 6.92 -6.22
N GLY A 311 -21.82 8.16 -5.74
CA GLY A 311 -21.33 9.35 -6.42
C GLY A 311 -22.15 9.75 -7.65
N VAL A 312 -23.46 9.47 -7.65
CA VAL A 312 -24.40 9.88 -8.71
C VAL A 312 -25.50 10.78 -8.16
N THR A 313 -26.27 11.41 -9.04
CA THR A 313 -27.43 12.24 -8.66
C THR A 313 -28.38 11.45 -7.77
N ALA A 314 -28.74 12.05 -6.64
CA ALA A 314 -29.52 11.41 -5.59
C ALA A 314 -31.02 11.75 -5.75
N ASP A 315 -31.67 11.11 -6.72
CA ASP A 315 -33.10 11.31 -7.04
C ASP A 315 -34.05 10.33 -6.29
N GLY A 316 -33.52 9.30 -5.63
CA GLY A 316 -34.31 8.30 -4.93
C GLY A 316 -34.85 7.17 -5.82
N TYR A 317 -34.49 7.14 -7.10
CA TYR A 317 -34.97 6.13 -8.06
C TYR A 317 -33.86 5.17 -8.51
N LEU A 318 -34.16 3.89 -8.41
CA LEU A 318 -33.27 2.80 -8.79
C LEU A 318 -33.50 2.43 -10.27
N GLY A 319 -32.77 3.13 -11.14
CA GLY A 319 -32.71 2.86 -12.58
C GLY A 319 -31.33 2.38 -13.06
N PRO A 320 -31.17 2.09 -14.36
CA PRO A 320 -29.93 1.55 -14.92
C PRO A 320 -28.67 2.35 -14.61
N GLN A 321 -28.77 3.68 -14.51
CA GLN A 321 -27.63 4.53 -14.16
C GLN A 321 -27.18 4.30 -12.71
N THR A 322 -28.12 4.31 -11.76
CA THR A 322 -27.87 3.97 -10.35
C THR A 322 -27.28 2.56 -10.24
N ILE A 323 -27.84 1.59 -10.96
CA ILE A 323 -27.38 0.20 -10.94
C ILE A 323 -25.93 0.09 -11.45
N ARG A 324 -25.59 0.72 -12.58
CA ARG A 324 -24.21 0.72 -13.10
C ARG A 324 -23.23 1.36 -12.13
N ALA A 325 -23.64 2.43 -11.45
CA ALA A 325 -22.80 3.09 -10.45
C ALA A 325 -22.53 2.18 -9.24
N LEU A 326 -23.56 1.48 -8.75
CA LEU A 326 -23.41 0.49 -7.68
C LEU A 326 -22.55 -0.70 -8.12
N GLN A 327 -22.76 -1.22 -9.34
CA GLN A 327 -21.94 -2.31 -9.89
C GLN A 327 -20.47 -1.93 -9.97
N LYS A 328 -20.16 -0.73 -10.47
CA LYS A 328 -18.81 -0.19 -10.52
C LYS A 328 -18.21 -0.05 -9.12
N LYS A 329 -18.97 0.47 -8.15
CA LYS A 329 -18.52 0.66 -6.77
C LYS A 329 -18.27 -0.66 -6.03
N LEU A 330 -19.07 -1.68 -6.33
CA LEU A 330 -18.95 -3.02 -5.74
C LEU A 330 -17.99 -3.94 -6.50
N GLY A 331 -17.41 -3.49 -7.62
CA GLY A 331 -16.47 -4.29 -8.42
C GLY A 331 -17.12 -5.49 -9.11
N THR A 332 -18.37 -5.35 -9.55
CA THR A 332 -19.14 -6.40 -10.23
C THR A 332 -19.40 -6.05 -11.70
N PRO A 333 -19.80 -7.01 -12.57
CA PRO A 333 -20.10 -6.71 -13.98
C PRO A 333 -21.08 -5.55 -14.13
N VAL A 334 -20.75 -4.59 -15.01
CA VAL A 334 -21.50 -3.34 -15.18
C VAL A 334 -22.44 -3.46 -16.39
N ASP A 335 -23.66 -3.94 -16.16
CA ASP A 335 -24.69 -4.10 -17.21
C ASP A 335 -25.91 -3.18 -17.00
N GLY A 336 -26.07 -2.62 -15.79
CA GLY A 336 -27.23 -1.80 -15.42
C GLY A 336 -28.49 -2.61 -15.10
N VAL A 337 -28.34 -3.90 -14.80
CA VAL A 337 -29.42 -4.83 -14.45
C VAL A 337 -29.10 -5.54 -13.13
N ILE A 338 -30.11 -5.67 -12.28
CA ILE A 338 -30.08 -6.51 -11.08
C ILE A 338 -30.78 -7.81 -11.45
N SER A 339 -30.01 -8.82 -11.85
CA SER A 339 -30.49 -10.17 -12.20
C SER A 339 -31.00 -10.95 -10.98
N TYR A 340 -31.70 -12.07 -11.20
CA TYR A 340 -32.10 -13.00 -10.15
C TYR A 340 -31.42 -14.36 -10.37
N PRO A 341 -30.43 -14.76 -9.55
CA PRO A 341 -29.72 -13.97 -8.54
C PRO A 341 -28.75 -12.93 -9.16
N SER A 342 -28.36 -11.92 -8.39
CA SER A 342 -27.44 -10.86 -8.83
C SER A 342 -26.08 -10.94 -8.14
N ALA A 343 -25.02 -10.88 -8.94
CA ALA A 343 -23.64 -10.76 -8.44
C ALA A 343 -23.44 -9.44 -7.66
N MET A 344 -24.03 -8.35 -8.14
CA MET A 344 -24.03 -7.06 -7.44
C MET A 344 -24.67 -7.18 -6.05
N VAL A 345 -25.81 -7.87 -5.96
CA VAL A 345 -26.51 -8.07 -4.69
C VAL A 345 -25.71 -8.95 -3.72
N LYS A 346 -25.05 -10.01 -4.21
CA LYS A 346 -24.14 -10.82 -3.37
C LYS A 346 -23.01 -9.96 -2.80
N ALA A 347 -22.35 -9.17 -3.65
CA ALA A 347 -21.30 -8.25 -3.22
C ALA A 347 -21.81 -7.23 -2.20
N LEU A 348 -23.05 -6.74 -2.37
CA LEU A 348 -23.70 -5.83 -1.43
C LEU A 348 -24.04 -6.51 -0.10
N GLN A 349 -24.51 -7.75 -0.10
CA GLN A 349 -24.77 -8.54 1.12
C GLN A 349 -23.49 -8.80 1.90
N GLU A 350 -22.42 -9.22 1.21
CA GLU A 350 -21.10 -9.39 1.81
C GLU A 350 -20.57 -8.06 2.36
N TRP A 351 -20.80 -6.95 1.66
CA TRP A 351 -20.44 -5.62 2.13
C TRP A 351 -21.19 -5.25 3.41
N CYS A 352 -22.51 -5.47 3.47
CA CYS A 352 -23.34 -5.25 4.65
C CYS A 352 -22.88 -6.08 5.86
N ASN A 353 -22.46 -7.33 5.63
CA ASN A 353 -21.96 -8.23 6.67
C ASN A 353 -20.59 -7.81 7.23
N ARG A 354 -19.85 -6.95 6.52
CA ARG A 354 -18.60 -6.40 7.03
C ARG A 354 -18.83 -5.11 7.86
N GLN A 355 -19.95 -4.41 7.66
CA GLN A 355 -20.30 -3.17 8.39
C GLN A 355 -20.59 -3.45 9.87
#